data_AF-A0A7S3YAH7-F1
#
_entry.id   AF-A0A7S3YAH7-F1
#
_cell.length_a   1.000
_cell.length_b   1.000
_cell.length_c   1.000
_cell.angle_alpha   90.00
_cell.angle_beta   90.00
_cell.angle_gamma   90.00
#
_symmetry.space_group_name_H-M   'P 1'
#
loop_
_entity.id
_entity.type
_entity.pdbx_description
1 polymer ?
#
loop_
_entity_poly.entity_id
_entity_poly.type
_entity_poly.pdbx_seq_one_letter_code
_entity_poly.pdbx_strand_id
1 'polypeptide(L)'
;RGAKAAAAAKAAKARTPQRGRHGAPPLLVNPDEVKAIEVNEETRWKPAYARKTDGAEDDGDAGSAGGGELVKRKAQALLNKLSIEKFEKISDQLLGVGLRSKELVEALILMIVHKAQQEPHFSSMYAALCLKLSRSPLPALEDPAAAAGAAAGDG
;
A
#
# COMPACT_ATOMS: atom_id res chain seq x y z
N ARG A 1 -20.31 71.92 -31.76
CA ARG A 1 -18.92 72.34 -32.04
C ARG A 1 -18.27 72.65 -30.70
N GLY A 2 -17.45 71.74 -30.16
CA GLY A 2 -15.97 71.86 -30.23
C GLY A 2 -15.49 72.45 -28.90
N ALA A 3 -15.16 71.65 -27.89
CA ALA A 3 -13.92 70.89 -27.69
C ALA A 3 -12.76 71.72 -27.10
N LYS A 4 -12.02 71.03 -26.20
CA LYS A 4 -10.63 71.27 -25.76
C LYS A 4 -10.41 72.43 -24.78
N ALA A 5 -9.47 72.37 -23.84
CA ALA A 5 -8.45 71.41 -23.36
C ALA A 5 -7.97 71.99 -22.00
N ALA A 6 -7.00 71.51 -21.22
CA ALA A 6 -5.84 70.65 -21.38
C ALA A 6 -5.35 70.32 -19.94
N ALA A 7 -4.87 69.11 -19.66
CA ALA A 7 -3.43 68.79 -19.45
C ALA A 7 -2.90 69.19 -18.05
N ALA A 8 -1.97 68.50 -17.40
CA ALA A 8 -0.92 67.58 -17.84
C ALA A 8 -0.48 66.73 -16.61
N ALA A 9 -0.18 65.43 -16.78
CA ALA A 9 1.18 64.86 -16.91
C ALA A 9 1.95 64.76 -15.57
N LYS A 10 2.72 63.72 -15.24
CA LYS A 10 3.82 63.06 -15.97
C LYS A 10 4.13 61.70 -15.29
N ALA A 11 4.38 60.64 -16.06
CA ALA A 11 5.70 60.06 -16.43
C ALA A 11 6.39 59.31 -15.24
N ALA A 12 7.09 58.18 -15.39
CA ALA A 12 7.94 57.70 -16.47
C ALA A 12 8.15 56.16 -16.29
N LYS A 13 8.20 55.35 -17.36
CA LYS A 13 9.42 54.81 -18.03
C LYS A 13 10.14 53.73 -17.15
N ALA A 14 10.44 52.52 -17.61
CA ALA A 14 11.11 52.14 -18.85
C ALA A 14 10.85 50.65 -19.22
N ARG A 15 11.33 50.23 -20.39
CA ARG A 15 10.98 49.01 -21.14
C ARG A 15 12.01 47.86 -20.98
N THR A 16 11.47 46.63 -21.13
CA THR A 16 12.05 45.35 -21.65
C THR A 16 13.16 44.66 -20.83
N PRO A 17 13.37 43.32 -20.91
CA PRO A 17 12.88 42.37 -21.93
C PRO A 17 12.28 41.04 -21.43
N GLN A 18 11.65 40.35 -22.38
CA GLN A 18 11.11 38.99 -22.30
C GLN A 18 12.20 37.95 -22.01
N ARG A 19 12.00 37.11 -20.99
CA ARG A 19 12.63 35.78 -20.87
C ARG A 19 11.71 34.87 -20.08
N GLY A 20 11.41 33.70 -20.64
CA GLY A 20 10.34 32.81 -20.20
C GLY A 20 10.43 32.36 -18.74
N ARG A 21 9.26 32.18 -18.12
CA ARG A 21 9.12 31.46 -16.86
C ARG A 21 7.71 30.88 -16.81
N HIS A 22 7.61 29.55 -16.91
CA HIS A 22 6.40 28.83 -16.53
C HIS A 22 6.13 29.15 -15.06
N GLY A 23 5.01 29.83 -14.80
CA GLY A 23 4.63 30.28 -13.48
C GLY A 23 3.24 30.88 -13.54
N ALA A 24 2.23 30.03 -13.72
CA ALA A 24 0.87 30.43 -13.40
C ALA A 24 0.84 30.91 -11.94
N PRO A 25 0.17 32.03 -11.61
CA PRO A 25 -0.03 32.42 -10.22
C PRO A 25 -0.75 31.27 -9.48
N PRO A 26 -0.45 31.02 -8.19
CA PRO A 26 -1.23 30.06 -7.42
C PRO A 26 -2.69 30.50 -7.48
N LEU A 27 -3.57 29.58 -7.87
CA LEU A 27 -5.00 29.88 -7.90
C LEU A 27 -5.43 30.19 -6.46
N LEU A 28 -5.66 31.46 -6.18
CA LEU A 28 -6.45 31.89 -5.02
C LEU A 28 -7.87 31.42 -5.32
N VAL A 29 -8.17 30.17 -4.98
CA VAL A 29 -9.52 29.65 -5.03
C VAL A 29 -10.30 30.41 -3.97
N ASN A 30 -11.33 31.17 -4.39
CA ASN A 30 -12.22 31.84 -3.45
C ASN A 30 -12.87 30.77 -2.55
N PRO A 31 -12.75 30.86 -1.21
CA PRO A 31 -13.29 29.85 -0.31
C PRO A 31 -14.81 29.69 -0.44
N ASP A 32 -15.52 30.72 -0.91
CA ASP A 32 -16.98 30.70 -1.14
C ASP A 32 -17.40 29.96 -2.42
N GLU A 33 -16.48 29.66 -3.34
CA GLU A 33 -16.76 28.97 -4.62
C GLU A 33 -16.47 27.46 -4.57
N VAL A 34 -16.09 26.92 -3.40
CA VAL A 34 -15.84 25.49 -3.22
C VAL A 34 -17.16 24.73 -3.15
N LYS A 35 -17.69 24.34 -4.31
CA LYS A 35 -18.83 23.43 -4.40
C LYS A 35 -18.53 22.13 -3.66
N ALA A 36 -19.46 21.68 -2.82
CA ALA A 36 -19.32 20.42 -2.09
C ALA A 36 -19.04 19.27 -3.07
N ILE A 37 -18.04 18.45 -2.72
CA ILE A 37 -17.64 17.29 -3.53
C ILE A 37 -18.82 16.32 -3.54
N GLU A 38 -19.34 16.03 -4.73
CA GLU A 38 -20.38 15.02 -4.91
C GLU A 38 -19.80 13.66 -4.54
N VAL A 39 -20.35 13.05 -3.49
CA VAL A 39 -19.86 11.78 -2.97
C VAL A 39 -20.39 10.66 -3.86
N ASN A 40 -19.50 10.04 -4.63
CA ASN A 40 -19.84 8.83 -5.38
C ASN A 40 -19.92 7.63 -4.43
N GLU A 41 -21.13 7.15 -4.17
CA GLU A 41 -21.41 6.00 -3.29
C GLU A 41 -20.88 4.66 -3.80
N GLU A 42 -20.65 4.53 -5.10
CA GLU A 42 -20.20 3.29 -5.76
C GLU A 42 -18.67 3.14 -5.70
N THR A 43 -17.93 4.23 -5.90
CA THR A 43 -16.45 4.20 -5.97
C THR A 43 -15.76 4.63 -4.69
N ARG A 44 -16.49 5.15 -3.71
CA ARG A 44 -15.91 5.56 -2.43
C ARG A 44 -15.37 4.35 -1.67
N TRP A 45 -14.16 4.49 -1.11
CA TRP A 45 -13.63 3.52 -0.16
C TRP A 45 -14.52 3.45 1.08
N LYS A 46 -15.24 2.34 1.23
CA LYS A 46 -16.03 2.01 2.42
C LYS A 46 -15.20 1.11 3.35
N PRO A 47 -14.92 1.53 4.59
CA PRO A 47 -14.21 0.68 5.55
C PRO A 47 -15.04 -0.57 5.84
N ALA A 48 -14.36 -1.66 6.22
CA ALA A 48 -15.01 -2.97 6.40
C ALA A 48 -16.20 -2.92 7.39
N TYR A 49 -16.12 -2.10 8.44
CA TYR A 49 -17.22 -1.94 9.40
C TYR A 49 -18.43 -1.16 8.84
N ALA A 50 -18.23 -0.32 7.81
CA ALA A 50 -19.29 0.46 7.18
C ALA A 50 -19.97 -0.28 6.02
N ARG A 51 -19.48 -1.48 5.63
CA ARG A 51 -20.11 -2.35 4.63
C ARG A 51 -21.23 -3.22 5.21
N LYS A 52 -21.79 -2.85 6.37
CA LYS A 52 -22.96 -3.51 6.93
C LYS A 52 -24.20 -2.87 6.31
N THR A 53 -24.51 -3.24 5.07
CA THR A 53 -25.79 -2.91 4.45
C THR A 53 -26.70 -4.13 4.54
N ASP A 54 -27.90 -3.84 5.02
CA ASP A 54 -29.00 -4.76 5.26
C ASP A 54 -29.38 -5.52 3.97
N GLY A 55 -29.44 -6.85 4.04
CA GLY A 55 -30.17 -7.67 3.06
C GLY A 55 -29.53 -7.92 1.70
N ALA A 56 -28.20 -8.07 1.59
CA ALA A 56 -27.59 -8.71 0.42
C ALA A 56 -27.10 -10.10 0.82
N GLU A 57 -27.66 -11.10 0.16
CA GLU A 57 -27.24 -12.49 0.23
C GLU A 57 -25.72 -12.56 0.06
N ASP A 58 -25.10 -13.29 0.98
CA ASP A 58 -23.72 -13.71 0.94
C ASP A 58 -23.50 -14.46 -0.37
N ASP A 59 -23.04 -13.74 -1.40
CA ASP A 59 -22.37 -14.32 -2.57
C ASP A 59 -21.00 -14.85 -2.09
N GLY A 60 -21.08 -15.90 -1.26
CA GLY A 60 -20.40 -17.16 -1.48
C GLY A 60 -18.91 -17.10 -1.79
N ASP A 61 -18.09 -16.71 -0.82
CA ASP A 61 -16.80 -17.39 -0.58
C ASP A 61 -16.45 -17.43 0.91
N ALA A 62 -17.46 -17.63 1.75
CA ALA A 62 -17.34 -17.79 3.20
C ALA A 62 -17.43 -19.25 3.66
N GLY A 63 -17.36 -20.21 2.73
CA GLY A 63 -17.37 -21.65 3.03
C GLY A 63 -16.00 -22.27 2.74
N SER A 64 -15.23 -22.61 3.77
CA SER A 64 -13.91 -23.28 3.70
C SER A 64 -12.69 -22.41 3.34
N ALA A 65 -12.85 -21.31 2.58
CA ALA A 65 -11.76 -20.38 2.20
C ALA A 65 -11.43 -19.29 3.24
N GLY A 66 -12.32 -19.07 4.22
CA GLY A 66 -12.22 -17.95 5.17
C GLY A 66 -10.94 -17.95 6.02
N GLY A 67 -10.39 -19.11 6.37
CA GLY A 67 -9.15 -19.19 7.15
C GLY A 67 -7.93 -18.68 6.37
N GLY A 68 -7.77 -19.12 5.13
CA GLY A 68 -6.61 -18.79 4.29
C GLY A 68 -6.61 -17.33 3.84
N GLU A 69 -7.77 -16.80 3.44
CA GLU A 69 -7.90 -15.41 3.03
C GLU A 69 -7.66 -14.43 4.19
N LEU A 70 -8.12 -14.76 5.40
CA LEU A 70 -7.81 -13.97 6.60
C LEU A 70 -6.31 -13.98 6.92
N VAL A 71 -5.62 -15.12 6.74
CA VAL A 71 -4.17 -15.22 6.92
C VAL A 71 -3.45 -14.34 5.89
N LYS A 72 -3.84 -14.39 4.62
CA LYS A 72 -3.27 -13.54 3.55
C LYS A 72 -3.43 -12.06 3.86
N ARG A 73 -4.63 -11.63 4.26
CA ARG A 73 -4.91 -10.23 4.65
C ARG A 73 -4.06 -9.79 5.85
N LYS A 74 -3.91 -10.64 6.86
CA LYS A 74 -3.04 -10.36 8.02
C LYS A 74 -1.57 -10.25 7.62
N ALA A 75 -1.08 -11.16 6.80
CA ALA A 75 0.28 -11.12 6.26
C ALA A 75 0.53 -9.82 5.47
N GLN A 76 -0.40 -9.43 4.60
CA GLN A 76 -0.31 -8.18 3.85
C GLN A 76 -0.29 -6.95 4.77
N ALA A 77 -1.11 -6.93 5.83
CA ALA A 77 -1.12 -5.85 6.82
C ALA A 77 0.21 -5.76 7.58
N LEU A 78 0.84 -6.89 7.91
CA LEU A 78 2.15 -6.93 8.55
C LEU A 78 3.26 -6.46 7.60
N LEU A 79 3.24 -6.92 6.34
CA LEU A 79 4.20 -6.48 5.32
C LEU A 79 4.09 -4.99 4.99
N ASN A 80 2.91 -4.38 5.13
CA ASN A 80 2.75 -2.92 5.00
C ASN A 80 3.34 -2.14 6.19
N LYS A 81 3.47 -2.78 7.35
CA LYS A 81 4.06 -2.19 8.55
C LYS A 81 5.54 -2.49 8.68
N LEU A 82 6.09 -3.37 7.84
CA LEU A 82 7.46 -3.82 7.90
C LEU A 82 8.41 -2.64 7.64
N SER A 83 9.26 -2.36 8.63
CA SER A 83 10.32 -1.38 8.54
C SER A 83 11.55 -1.91 9.25
N ILE A 84 12.72 -1.33 8.95
CA ILE A 84 14.00 -1.76 9.52
C ILE A 84 13.96 -1.72 11.05
N GLU A 85 13.36 -0.67 11.62
CA GLU A 85 13.23 -0.49 13.07
C GLU A 85 12.32 -1.52 13.74
N LYS A 86 11.31 -2.02 13.02
CA LYS A 86 10.29 -2.93 13.55
C LYS A 86 10.46 -4.36 13.03
N PHE A 87 11.57 -4.64 12.36
CA PHE A 87 11.81 -5.88 11.63
C PHE A 87 11.63 -7.11 12.53
N GLU A 88 12.30 -7.16 13.67
CA GLU A 88 12.24 -8.32 14.57
C GLU A 88 10.80 -8.60 15.03
N LYS A 89 10.12 -7.58 15.56
CA LYS A 89 8.75 -7.72 16.07
C LYS A 89 7.76 -8.15 14.98
N ILE A 90 7.86 -7.58 13.78
CA ILE A 90 6.90 -7.85 12.70
C ILE A 90 7.19 -9.20 12.03
N SER A 91 8.46 -9.55 11.87
CA SER A 91 8.84 -10.87 11.34
C SER A 91 8.38 -12.00 12.26
N ASP A 92 8.52 -11.84 13.58
CA ASP A 92 8.00 -12.81 14.55
C ASP A 92 6.47 -12.91 14.49
N GLN A 93 5.77 -11.77 14.39
CA GLN A 93 4.33 -11.77 14.19
C GLN A 93 3.91 -12.47 12.90
N LEU A 94 4.68 -12.30 11.82
CA LEU A 94 4.41 -12.92 10.52
C LEU A 94 4.51 -14.45 10.60
N LEU A 95 5.51 -14.97 11.32
CA LEU A 95 5.67 -16.39 11.60
C LEU A 95 4.51 -16.94 12.45
N GLY A 96 3.99 -16.12 13.38
CA GLY A 96 2.86 -16.47 14.25
C GLY A 96 1.47 -16.44 13.60
N VAL A 97 1.30 -15.94 12.36
CA VAL A 97 -0.02 -15.84 11.72
C VAL A 97 -0.62 -17.22 11.41
N GLY A 98 0.19 -18.28 11.39
CA GLY A 98 -0.27 -19.65 11.17
C GLY A 98 -0.25 -20.04 9.69
N LEU A 99 0.95 -20.01 9.10
CA LEU A 99 1.22 -20.49 7.74
C LEU A 99 1.21 -22.04 7.74
N ARG A 100 0.00 -22.62 7.63
CA ARG A 100 -0.24 -24.07 7.79
C ARG A 100 -0.31 -24.85 6.47
N SER A 101 -0.39 -24.18 5.33
CA SER A 101 -0.42 -24.82 4.02
C SER A 101 0.67 -24.26 3.11
N LYS A 102 1.16 -25.09 2.20
CA LYS A 102 2.17 -24.71 1.20
C LYS A 102 1.71 -23.51 0.36
N GLU A 103 0.45 -23.49 -0.05
CA GLU A 103 -0.16 -22.40 -0.82
C GLU A 103 -0.09 -21.04 -0.09
N LEU A 104 -0.24 -21.03 1.24
CA LEU A 104 -0.15 -19.80 2.03
C LEU A 104 1.29 -19.28 2.12
N VAL A 105 2.26 -20.20 2.19
CA VAL A 105 3.69 -19.84 2.19
C VAL A 105 4.11 -19.32 0.82
N GLU A 106 3.72 -19.99 -0.26
CA GLU A 106 3.98 -19.52 -1.62
C GLU A 106 3.37 -18.14 -1.86
N ALA A 107 2.10 -17.94 -1.46
CA ALA A 107 1.45 -16.64 -1.55
C ALA A 107 2.21 -15.57 -0.74
N LEU A 108 2.71 -15.89 0.45
CA LEU A 108 3.51 -14.97 1.25
C LEU A 108 4.82 -14.57 0.56
N ILE A 109 5.56 -15.54 0.04
CA ILE A 109 6.82 -15.30 -0.67
C ILE A 109 6.57 -14.39 -1.88
N LEU A 110 5.52 -14.67 -2.66
CA LEU A 110 5.13 -13.83 -3.80
C LEU A 110 4.81 -12.38 -3.37
N MET A 111 4.09 -12.19 -2.26
CA MET A 111 3.82 -10.85 -1.73
C MET A 111 5.10 -10.11 -1.31
N ILE A 112 6.06 -10.80 -0.69
CA ILE A 112 7.36 -10.21 -0.30
C ILE A 112 8.14 -9.79 -1.54
N VAL A 113 8.24 -10.67 -2.54
CA VAL A 113 8.97 -10.40 -3.80
C VAL A 113 8.33 -9.23 -4.54
N HIS A 114 6.99 -9.19 -4.62
CA HIS A 114 6.29 -8.07 -5.24
C HIS A 114 6.58 -6.73 -4.52
N LYS A 115 6.57 -6.73 -3.18
CA LYS A 115 6.93 -5.54 -2.40
C LYS A 115 8.38 -5.11 -2.60
N ALA A 116 9.32 -6.05 -2.65
CA ALA A 116 10.72 -5.75 -2.89
C ALA A 116 10.95 -5.09 -4.27
N GLN A 117 10.14 -5.44 -5.27
CA GLN A 117 10.18 -4.78 -6.59
C GLN A 117 9.64 -3.35 -6.55
N GLN A 118 8.57 -3.09 -5.78
CA GLN A 118 8.01 -1.73 -5.63
C GLN A 118 8.91 -0.83 -4.76
N GLU A 119 9.59 -1.41 -3.79
CA GLU A 119 10.41 -0.71 -2.80
C GLU A 119 11.86 -1.23 -2.80
N PRO A 120 12.63 -1.00 -3.88
CA PRO A 120 13.96 -1.60 -4.05
C PRO A 120 14.96 -1.17 -2.98
N HIS A 121 14.78 0.01 -2.36
CA HIS A 121 15.61 0.48 -1.26
C HIS A 121 15.57 -0.46 -0.03
N PHE A 122 14.45 -1.16 0.18
CA PHE A 122 14.26 -2.09 1.30
C PHE A 122 14.57 -3.55 0.95
N SER A 123 15.16 -3.82 -0.22
CA SER A 123 15.43 -5.18 -0.70
C SER A 123 16.27 -6.02 0.27
N SER A 124 17.27 -5.42 0.93
CA SER A 124 18.11 -6.13 1.92
C SER A 124 17.30 -6.61 3.13
N MET A 125 16.34 -5.81 3.59
CA MET A 125 15.41 -6.17 4.65
C MET A 125 14.46 -7.30 4.22
N TYR A 126 13.94 -7.25 3.00
CA TYR A 126 13.11 -8.33 2.46
C TYR A 126 13.91 -9.64 2.31
N ALA A 127 15.18 -9.57 1.91
CA ALA A 127 16.06 -10.74 1.87
C ALA A 127 16.32 -11.34 3.27
N ALA A 128 16.54 -10.49 4.28
CA ALA A 128 16.67 -10.93 5.67
C ALA A 128 15.39 -11.60 6.18
N LEU A 129 14.21 -11.11 5.78
CA LEU A 129 12.93 -11.74 6.11
C LEU A 129 12.83 -13.15 5.51
N CYS A 130 13.20 -13.32 4.24
CA CYS A 130 13.22 -14.63 3.59
C CYS A 130 14.18 -15.61 4.28
N LEU A 131 15.35 -15.13 4.71
CA LEU A 131 16.31 -15.94 5.48
C LEU A 131 15.74 -16.36 6.85
N LYS A 132 15.00 -15.48 7.52
CA LYS A 132 14.36 -15.81 8.80
C LYS A 132 13.24 -16.83 8.60
N LEU A 133 12.44 -16.68 7.54
CA LEU A 133 11.39 -17.62 7.14
C LEU A 133 11.93 -19.02 6.83
N SER A 134 13.09 -19.13 6.17
CA SER A 134 13.68 -20.44 5.84
C SER A 134 14.30 -21.18 7.03
N ARG A 135 14.69 -20.44 8.08
CA ARG A 135 15.24 -21.01 9.33
C ARG A 135 14.17 -21.40 10.33
N SER A 136 12.99 -20.80 10.24
CA SER A 136 11.87 -21.14 11.11
C SER A 136 11.20 -22.45 10.66
N PRO A 137 10.85 -23.35 11.60
CA PRO A 137 10.09 -24.56 11.28
C PRO A 137 8.66 -24.14 10.92
N LEU A 138 8.39 -23.98 9.62
CA LEU A 138 7.03 -23.83 9.12
C LEU A 138 6.44 -25.23 8.92
N PRO A 139 5.33 -25.58 9.61
CA PRO A 139 4.69 -26.89 9.43
C PRO A 139 4.19 -27.12 7.99
N ALA A 140 4.03 -26.05 7.21
CA ALA A 140 3.69 -26.11 5.79
C ALA A 140 4.85 -26.53 4.86
N LEU A 141 6.10 -26.43 5.32
CA LEU A 141 7.31 -26.70 4.55
C LEU A 141 8.03 -27.99 4.99
N GLU A 142 7.49 -28.72 5.97
CA GLU A 142 7.99 -30.05 6.31
C GLU A 142 7.63 -31.03 5.19
N ASP A 143 8.59 -31.29 4.31
CA ASP A 143 8.51 -32.38 3.34
C ASP A 143 8.39 -33.71 4.10
N PRO A 144 7.42 -34.59 3.77
CA PRO A 144 7.31 -35.91 4.39
C PRO A 144 8.55 -36.80 4.15
N ALA A 145 9.43 -36.41 3.22
CA ALA A 145 10.69 -37.08 2.94
C ALA A 145 11.77 -36.85 4.02
N ALA A 146 11.76 -35.72 4.72
CA ALA A 146 12.75 -35.41 5.76
C ALA A 146 12.50 -36.23 7.05
N ALA A 147 11.24 -36.60 7.33
CA ALA A 147 10.89 -37.45 8.47
C ALA A 147 11.26 -38.93 8.26
N ALA A 148 11.37 -39.39 7.01
CA ALA A 148 11.69 -40.79 6.68
C ALA A 148 13.19 -41.13 6.80
N GLY A 149 14.08 -40.14 6.87
CA GLY A 149 15.54 -40.34 6.93
C GLY A 149 16.11 -40.53 8.34
N ALA A 150 15.33 -40.30 9.40
CA ALA A 150 15.81 -40.35 10.79
C ALA A 150 15.52 -41.67 11.52
N ALA A 151 14.85 -42.63 10.89
CA ALA A 151 14.45 -43.90 11.50
C ALA A 151 15.28 -45.13 11.06
N ALA A 152 16.30 -44.96 10.23
CA ALA A 152 17.15 -46.05 9.75
C ALA A 152 18.62 -45.82 10.15
N GLY A 153 18.95 -46.14 11.40
CA GLY A 153 20.30 -45.98 11.93
C GLY A 153 20.47 -46.50 13.36
N ASP A 154 19.99 -47.70 13.64
CA ASP A 154 20.47 -48.53 14.76
C ASP A 154 20.32 -50.00 14.36
N GLY A 155 21.45 -50.66 14.15
CA GLY A 155 21.57 -52.04 13.64
C GLY A 155 22.99 -52.35 13.21
#